data_AF-A0A3P6RIA3-F1
#
_entry.id   AF-A0A3P6RIA3-F1
#
_cell.length_a   1.000
_cell.length_b   1.000
_cell.length_c   1.000
_cell.angle_alpha   90.00
_cell.angle_beta   90.00
_cell.angle_gamma   90.00
#
_symmetry.space_group_name_H-M   'P 1'
#
loop_
_entity.id
_entity.type
_entity.pdbx_description
1 polymer ?
#
loop_
_entity_poly.entity_id
_entity_poly.type
_entity_poly.pdbx_seq_one_letter_code
_entity_poly.pdbx_strand_id
1 'polypeptide(L)'
;MRPETSVVREHEEFLWLHSVLDENESYAGFIVPPAPPHPDFESSREKLQKLGEGEATMTKEEFLKMKQELEQDYLAQFKKTVAMHEVFLQRIAAHPVFRQDTNFRIFLQYEDEVDLYCLLFS
;
A
#
# COMPACT_ATOMS: atom_id res chain seq x y z
N MET A 1 -28.88 -1.94 -2.67
CA MET A 1 -27.42 -2.09 -2.88
C MET A 1 -26.74 -0.93 -2.18
N ARG A 2 -25.70 -1.18 -1.39
CA ARG A 2 -24.81 -0.08 -0.99
C ARG A 2 -24.00 0.32 -2.25
N PRO A 3 -23.78 1.60 -2.53
CA PRO A 3 -22.94 2.01 -3.64
C PRO A 3 -21.53 1.44 -3.45
N GLU A 4 -20.94 0.92 -4.52
CA GLU A 4 -19.52 0.60 -4.57
C GLU A 4 -18.75 1.92 -4.70
N THR A 5 -17.88 2.19 -3.73
CA THR A 5 -17.03 3.38 -3.69
C THR A 5 -15.57 2.94 -3.71
N SER A 6 -14.71 3.74 -4.34
CA SER A 6 -13.27 3.50 -4.39
C SER A 6 -12.53 4.80 -4.07
N VAL A 7 -11.48 4.69 -3.26
CA VAL A 7 -10.60 5.81 -2.87
C VAL A 7 -9.15 5.44 -3.18
N VAL A 8 -8.31 6.45 -3.40
CA VAL A 8 -6.86 6.26 -3.56
C VAL A 8 -6.20 6.48 -2.20
N ARG A 9 -5.26 5.60 -1.85
CA ARG A 9 -4.52 5.67 -0.59
C ARG A 9 -3.04 5.45 -0.79
N GLU A 10 -2.24 6.34 -0.19
CA GLU A 10 -0.80 6.21 -0.09
C GLU A 10 -0.40 5.35 1.11
N HIS A 11 0.83 4.83 1.09
CA HIS A 11 1.32 3.91 2.12
C HIS A 11 1.26 4.52 3.54
N GLU A 12 1.56 5.81 3.65
CA GLU A 12 1.54 6.58 4.88
C GLU A 12 0.15 6.61 5.54
N GLU A 13 -0.92 6.58 4.75
CA GLU A 13 -2.30 6.52 5.28
C GLU A 13 -2.61 5.15 5.90
N PHE A 14 -1.99 4.06 5.41
CA PHE A 14 -2.10 2.75 6.06
C PHE A 14 -1.34 2.73 7.39
N LEU A 15 -0.18 3.38 7.46
CA LEU A 15 0.58 3.52 8.70
C LEU A 15 -0.20 4.34 9.73
N TRP A 16 -0.81 5.44 9.29
CA TRP A 16 -1.70 6.25 10.13
C TRP A 16 -2.86 5.42 10.69
N LEU A 17 -3.58 4.68 9.84
CA LEU A 17 -4.68 3.83 10.27
C LEU A 17 -4.22 2.78 11.29
N HIS A 18 -3.07 2.15 11.07
CA HIS A 18 -2.48 1.23 12.03
C HIS A 18 -2.21 1.91 13.38
N SER A 19 -1.51 3.05 13.38
CA SER A 19 -1.17 3.79 14.60
C SER A 19 -2.41 4.19 15.38
N VAL A 20 -3.44 4.71 14.72
CA VAL A 20 -4.70 5.09 15.39
C VAL A 20 -5.40 3.90 16.05
N LEU A 21 -5.33 2.72 15.45
CA LEU A 21 -5.89 1.50 16.06
C LEU A 21 -5.04 0.99 17.23
N ASP A 22 -3.71 1.07 17.12
CA ASP A 22 -2.76 0.58 18.13
C ASP A 22 -2.70 1.49 19.37
N GLU A 23 -2.78 2.80 19.18
CA GLU A 23 -2.71 3.81 20.25
C GLU A 23 -4.05 4.00 20.98
N ASN A 24 -5.15 3.47 20.45
CA ASN A 24 -6.47 3.62 21.07
C ASN A 24 -6.62 2.71 22.29
N GLU A 25 -6.61 3.30 23.49
CA GLU A 25 -6.77 2.59 24.76
C GLU A 25 -8.04 1.74 24.85
N SER A 26 -9.11 2.11 24.13
CA SER A 26 -10.35 1.33 24.07
C SER A 26 -10.18 -0.03 23.39
N TYR A 27 -9.08 -0.19 22.65
CA TYR A 27 -8.71 -1.42 21.96
C TYR A 27 -7.65 -2.24 22.70
N ALA A 28 -7.28 -1.84 23.93
CA ALA A 28 -6.37 -2.59 24.77
C ALA A 28 -6.86 -4.05 24.95
N GLY A 29 -5.96 -4.99 24.68
CA GLY A 29 -6.24 -6.43 24.74
C GLY A 29 -6.72 -7.06 23.42
N PHE A 30 -7.00 -6.27 22.38
CA PHE A 30 -7.16 -6.80 21.02
C PHE A 30 -5.82 -6.86 20.29
N ILE A 31 -5.73 -7.74 19.29
CA ILE A 31 -4.55 -7.85 18.42
C ILE A 31 -4.80 -7.00 17.19
N VAL A 32 -4.15 -5.85 17.11
CA VAL A 32 -4.16 -5.00 15.91
C VAL A 32 -3.38 -5.71 14.79
N PRO A 33 -3.94 -5.81 13.57
CA PRO A 33 -3.21 -6.39 12.44
C PRO A 33 -1.91 -5.62 12.19
N PRO A 34 -0.79 -6.28 11.90
CA PRO A 34 0.47 -5.58 11.66
C PRO A 34 0.38 -4.68 10.44
N ALA A 35 1.00 -3.51 10.50
CA ALA A 35 1.08 -2.59 9.38
C ALA A 35 1.67 -3.28 8.13
N PRO A 36 1.17 -2.97 6.93
CA PRO A 36 1.78 -3.47 5.71
C PRO A 36 3.23 -2.97 5.59
N PRO A 37 4.16 -3.77 5.03
CA PRO A 37 5.53 -3.34 4.83
C PRO A 37 5.61 -2.25 3.75
N HIS A 38 6.58 -1.35 3.89
CA HIS A 38 6.82 -0.31 2.90
C HIS A 38 7.14 -0.92 1.53
N PRO A 39 6.53 -0.42 0.43
CA PRO A 39 6.92 -0.82 -0.90
C PRO A 39 8.37 -0.43 -1.20
N ASP A 40 9.23 -1.40 -1.47
CA ASP A 40 10.58 -1.14 -1.99
C ASP A 40 10.61 -1.44 -3.49
N PHE A 41 10.80 -0.38 -4.28
CA PHE A 41 10.96 -0.43 -5.75
C PHE A 41 12.27 0.23 -6.21
N GLU A 42 13.17 0.59 -5.29
CA GLU A 42 14.41 1.29 -5.65
C GLU A 42 15.29 0.42 -6.54
N SER A 43 15.43 -0.86 -6.22
CA SER A 43 16.22 -1.80 -7.01
C SER A 43 15.66 -1.95 -8.44
N SER A 44 14.34 -2.01 -8.61
CA SER A 44 13.72 -2.08 -9.93
C SER A 44 13.95 -0.81 -10.74
N ARG A 45 13.86 0.38 -10.10
CA ARG A 45 14.15 1.67 -10.74
C ARG A 45 15.61 1.79 -11.17
N GLU A 46 16.54 1.40 -10.30
CA GLU A 46 17.98 1.43 -10.60
C GLU A 46 18.32 0.49 -11.76
N LYS A 47 17.77 -0.74 -11.77
CA LYS A 47 17.96 -1.69 -12.87
C LYS A 47 17.39 -1.16 -14.18
N LEU A 48 16.22 -0.51 -14.14
CA LEU A 48 15.58 0.07 -15.33
C LEU A 48 16.43 1.24 -15.89
N GLN A 49 16.99 2.08 -15.02
CA GLN A 49 17.91 3.14 -15.42
C GLN A 49 19.16 2.57 -16.10
N LYS A 50 19.83 1.59 -15.48
CA LYS A 50 21.02 0.94 -16.05
C LYS A 50 20.73 0.26 -17.39
N LEU A 51 19.54 -0.33 -17.54
CA LEU A 51 19.12 -0.92 -18.81
C LEU A 51 19.01 0.14 -19.92
N GLY A 52 18.48 1.32 -19.60
CA GLY A 52 18.40 2.45 -20.53
C GLY A 52 19.77 3.01 -20.93
N GLU A 53 20.71 3.11 -19.98
CA GLU A 53 22.09 3.54 -20.25
C GLU A 53 22.83 2.58 -21.21
N GLY A 54 22.52 1.28 -21.14
CA GLY A 54 23.13 0.24 -21.98
C GLY A 54 22.49 0.03 -23.35
N GLU A 55 21.36 0.67 -23.66
CA GLU A 55 20.53 0.37 -24.85
C GLU A 55 21.33 0.43 -26.16
N ALA A 56 22.21 1.42 -26.32
CA ALA A 56 23.02 1.61 -27.53
C ALA A 56 24.09 0.52 -27.75
N THR A 57 24.40 -0.28 -26.72
CA THR A 57 25.47 -1.30 -26.74
C THR A 57 24.95 -2.72 -26.92
N MET A 58 23.63 -2.93 -26.85
CA MET A 58 23.00 -4.24 -26.92
C MET A 58 22.14 -4.39 -28.17
N THR A 59 21.85 -5.63 -28.55
CA THR A 59 20.89 -5.88 -29.62
C THR A 59 19.47 -5.58 -29.15
N LYS A 60 18.58 -5.28 -30.11
CA LYS A 60 17.17 -5.02 -29.81
C LYS A 60 16.49 -6.20 -29.10
N GLU A 61 16.87 -7.43 -29.45
CA GLU A 61 16.32 -8.64 -28.84
C GLU A 61 16.75 -8.77 -27.36
N GLU A 62 18.03 -8.56 -27.07
CA GLU A 62 18.56 -8.57 -25.70
C GLU A 62 17.92 -7.49 -24.84
N PHE A 63 17.79 -6.27 -25.37
CA PHE A 63 17.13 -5.17 -24.66
C PHE A 63 15.68 -5.50 -24.29
N LEU A 64 14.91 -5.99 -25.27
CA LEU A 64 13.51 -6.35 -25.06
C LEU A 64 13.36 -7.47 -24.03
N LYS A 65 14.23 -8.48 -24.08
CA LYS A 65 14.21 -9.59 -23.12
C LYS A 65 14.51 -9.09 -21.70
N MET A 66 15.57 -8.32 -21.51
CA MET A 66 15.93 -7.77 -20.19
C MET A 66 14.85 -6.82 -19.66
N LYS A 67 14.28 -5.99 -20.52
CA LYS A 67 13.15 -5.11 -20.16
C LYS A 67 11.96 -5.92 -19.66
N GLN A 68 11.59 -6.99 -20.38
CA GLN A 68 10.47 -7.84 -20.01
C GLN A 68 10.71 -8.55 -18.67
N GLU A 69 11.93 -9.05 -18.42
CA GLU A 69 12.30 -9.64 -17.12
C GLU A 69 12.17 -8.63 -15.98
N LEU A 70 12.64 -7.39 -16.16
CA LEU A 70 12.49 -6.32 -15.17
C LEU A 70 11.03 -5.94 -14.91
N GLU A 71 10.20 -5.87 -15.97
CA GLU A 71 8.77 -5.59 -15.84
C GLU A 71 8.04 -6.71 -15.08
N GLN A 72 8.43 -7.98 -15.29
CA GLN A 72 7.90 -9.11 -14.56
C GLN A 72 8.27 -9.08 -13.07
N ASP A 73 9.54 -8.80 -12.76
CA ASP A 73 10.01 -8.64 -11.38
C ASP A 73 9.27 -7.49 -10.67
N TYR A 74 9.14 -6.35 -11.34
CA TYR A 74 8.39 -5.20 -10.84
C TYR A 74 6.93 -5.57 -10.56
N LEU A 75 6.27 -6.24 -11.50
CA LEU A 75 4.87 -6.64 -11.35
C LEU A 75 4.68 -7.67 -10.22
N ALA A 76 5.62 -8.60 -10.05
CA ALA A 76 5.59 -9.56 -8.95
C ALA A 76 5.70 -8.86 -7.59
N GLN A 77 6.63 -7.91 -7.47
CA GLN A 77 6.79 -7.09 -6.27
C GLN A 77 5.55 -6.23 -6.00
N PHE A 78 5.00 -5.59 -7.03
CA PHE A 78 3.77 -4.79 -6.93
C PHE A 78 2.60 -5.63 -6.42
N LYS A 79 2.36 -6.81 -7.00
CA LYS A 79 1.31 -7.72 -6.56
C LYS A 79 1.49 -8.15 -5.10
N LYS A 80 2.73 -8.40 -4.68
CA LYS A 80 3.05 -8.73 -3.29
C LYS A 80 2.69 -7.58 -2.35
N THR A 81 3.08 -6.35 -2.70
CA THR A 81 2.76 -5.15 -1.92
C THR A 81 1.25 -4.96 -1.82
N VAL A 82 0.53 -5.02 -2.94
CA VAL A 82 -0.93 -4.89 -2.97
C VAL A 82 -1.60 -5.94 -2.09
N ALA A 83 -1.18 -7.21 -2.20
CA ALA A 83 -1.73 -8.28 -1.37
C ALA A 83 -1.52 -8.05 0.13
N MET A 84 -0.37 -7.48 0.54
CA MET A 84 -0.12 -7.17 1.95
C MET A 84 -1.01 -6.03 2.46
N HIS A 85 -1.22 -4.98 1.66
CA HIS A 85 -2.12 -3.88 1.99
C HIS A 85 -3.58 -4.34 2.03
N GLU A 86 -3.98 -5.19 1.09
CA GLU A 86 -5.31 -5.79 1.04
C GLU A 86 -5.57 -6.66 2.28
N VAL A 87 -4.64 -7.55 2.63
CA VAL A 87 -4.77 -8.44 3.79
C VAL A 87 -4.89 -7.65 5.09
N PHE A 88 -4.19 -6.53 5.23
CA PHE A 88 -4.32 -5.63 6.37
C PHE A 88 -5.77 -5.13 6.53
N LEU A 89 -6.34 -4.55 5.46
CA LEU A 89 -7.73 -4.05 5.48
C LEU A 89 -8.76 -5.17 5.68
N GLN A 90 -8.55 -6.33 5.04
CA GLN A 90 -9.44 -7.49 5.20
C GLN A 90 -9.46 -7.98 6.65
N ARG A 91 -8.32 -7.98 7.35
CA ARG A 91 -8.25 -8.37 8.78
C ARG A 91 -8.98 -7.38 9.68
N ILE A 92 -8.85 -6.07 9.42
CA ILE A 92 -9.60 -5.03 10.14
C ILE A 92 -11.11 -5.22 9.90
N ALA A 93 -11.52 -5.42 8.64
CA ALA A 93 -12.92 -5.61 8.25
C ALA A 93 -13.54 -6.89 8.83
N ALA A 94 -12.74 -7.95 9.00
CA ALA A 94 -13.18 -9.22 9.60
C ALA A 94 -13.31 -9.13 11.13
N HIS A 95 -12.61 -8.21 11.78
CA HIS A 95 -12.65 -8.07 13.24
C HIS A 95 -13.96 -7.40 13.70
N PRO A 96 -14.71 -7.97 14.66
CA PRO A 96 -16.04 -7.48 15.04
C PRO A 96 -16.03 -6.07 15.63
N VAL A 97 -14.92 -5.67 16.26
CA VAL A 97 -14.72 -4.33 16.86
C VAL A 97 -14.15 -3.35 15.83
N PHE A 98 -12.92 -3.55 15.34
CA PHE A 98 -12.27 -2.64 14.39
C PHE A 98 -13.05 -2.32 13.12
N ARG A 99 -13.86 -3.25 12.59
CA ARG A 99 -14.71 -2.95 11.43
C ARG A 99 -15.73 -1.82 11.66
N GLN A 100 -15.98 -1.49 12.92
CA GLN A 100 -16.90 -0.43 13.34
C GLN A 100 -16.19 0.88 13.67
N ASP A 101 -14.86 0.89 13.66
CA ASP A 101 -14.04 2.06 13.94
C ASP A 101 -14.34 3.18 12.92
N THR A 102 -14.35 4.42 13.43
CA THR A 102 -14.67 5.60 12.64
C THR A 102 -13.54 5.92 11.67
N ASN A 103 -12.28 5.81 12.10
CA ASN A 103 -11.11 6.09 11.26
C ASN A 103 -10.99 5.07 10.14
N PHE A 104 -11.31 3.80 10.39
CA PHE A 104 -11.38 2.78 9.35
C PHE A 104 -12.44 3.10 8.29
N ARG A 105 -13.60 3.64 8.68
CA ARG A 105 -14.63 4.06 7.71
C ARG A 105 -14.19 5.28 6.90
N ILE A 106 -13.56 6.26 7.54
CA ILE A 106 -12.97 7.44 6.85
C ILE A 106 -11.94 6.96 5.84
N PHE A 107 -11.03 6.08 6.26
CA PHE A 107 -10.01 5.49 5.39
C PHE A 107 -10.62 4.86 4.14
N LEU A 108 -11.78 4.21 4.22
CA LEU A 108 -12.41 3.54 3.07
C LEU A 108 -13.28 4.43 2.17
N GLN A 109 -13.74 5.59 2.65
CA GLN A 109 -14.82 6.35 2.01
C GLN A 109 -14.47 7.81 1.68
N TYR A 110 -13.48 8.39 2.36
CA TYR A 110 -13.14 9.79 2.16
C TYR A 110 -12.39 9.98 0.83
N GLU A 111 -12.97 10.69 -0.13
CA GLU A 111 -12.41 10.78 -1.49
C GLU A 111 -11.15 11.66 -1.58
N ASP A 112 -11.00 12.62 -0.66
CA ASP A 112 -9.83 13.49 -0.60
C ASP A 112 -8.67 12.83 0.20
N GLU A 113 -7.48 13.43 0.13
CA GLU A 113 -6.33 13.04 0.95
C GLU A 113 -6.71 13.15 2.44
N VAL A 114 -6.40 12.12 3.23
CA VAL A 114 -6.53 12.24 4.69
C VAL A 114 -5.41 13.16 5.17
N ASP A 115 -5.71 14.45 5.28
CA ASP A 115 -4.80 15.46 5.84
C ASP A 115 -4.40 15.05 7.27
N LEU A 116 -3.21 14.45 7.40
CA LEU A 116 -2.63 14.01 8.68
C LEU A 116 -2.54 15.16 9.70
N TYR A 117 -2.48 16.42 9.22
CA TYR A 117 -2.45 17.62 10.05
C TYR A 117 -3.81 18.03 10.63
N CYS A 118 -4.94 17.66 10.01
CA CYS A 118 -6.27 18.00 10.52
C CYS A 118 -6.71 17.11 11.69
N LEU A 119 -6.21 15.88 11.77
CA LEU A 119 -6.56 14.91 12.82
C LEU A 119 -5.75 15.07 14.11
N LEU A 120 -4.63 15.80 14.07
CA LEU A 120 -3.84 16.15 15.26
C LEU A 120 -4.47 17.28 16.09
N PHE A 121 -5.57 17.90 15.64
CA PHE A 121 -6.23 19.03 16.29
C PHE A 121 -7.72 18.83 16.64
N SER A 122 -8.22 17.59 16.58
CA SER A 122 -9.61 17.26 16.97
C SER A 122 -9.67 16.29 18.14
#